data_AF-A0A3D5ZPG8-F1
#
_entry.id   AF-A0A3D5ZPG8-F1
#
_cell.length_a   1.000
_cell.length_b   1.000
_cell.length_c   1.000
_cell.angle_alpha   90.00
_cell.angle_beta   90.00
_cell.angle_gamma   90.00
#
_symmetry.space_group_name_H-M   'P 1'
#
loop_
_entity.id
_entity.type
_entity.pdbx_description
1 polymer ?
#
loop_
_entity_poly.entity_id
_entity_poly.type
_entity_poly.pdbx_seq_one_letter_code
_entity_poly.pdbx_strand_id
1 'polypeptide(L)'
;MKKVAILGSTGSIGTQTLNVIRQNSDKLKVVSLVAYANETRLAEQVQEFAPRYHALISRDGEDCLVEAVKFADIAVIATRGIVALPAVMYCLRHNIDIALANKETLV
;
A
#
# COMPACT_ATOMS: atom_id res chain seq x y z
N MET A 1 5.22 2.14 17.00
CA MET A 1 4.47 2.68 15.85
C MET A 1 4.73 1.78 14.65
N LYS A 2 3.71 1.03 14.17
CA LYS A 2 3.85 0.12 13.03
C LYS A 2 3.81 0.91 11.72
N LYS A 3 4.71 0.57 10.79
CA LYS A 3 4.84 1.17 9.47
C LYS A 3 3.97 0.41 8.47
N VAL A 4 3.09 1.13 7.78
CA VAL A 4 2.10 0.56 6.86
C VAL A 4 2.40 0.98 5.43
N ALA A 5 2.55 0.00 4.54
CA ALA A 5 2.47 0.21 3.09
C ALA A 5 1.05 -0.11 2.61
N ILE A 6 0.50 0.73 1.73
CA ILE A 6 -0.84 0.53 1.16
C ILE A 6 -0.73 0.46 -0.36
N LEU A 7 -0.95 -0.74 -0.91
CA LEU A 7 -0.96 -0.98 -2.35
C LEU A 7 -2.41 -0.90 -2.84
N GLY A 8 -2.75 0.12 -3.63
CA GLY A 8 -4.13 0.45 -4.00
C GLY A 8 -4.77 1.51 -3.09
N SER A 9 -4.00 2.51 -2.65
CA SER A 9 -4.41 3.52 -1.67
C SER A 9 -5.62 4.36 -2.08
N THR A 10 -5.85 4.55 -3.38
CA THR A 10 -6.96 5.36 -3.91
C THR A 10 -8.27 4.58 -4.09
N GLY A 11 -8.24 3.25 -3.90
CA GLY A 11 -9.42 2.38 -3.97
C GLY A 11 -10.23 2.36 -2.67
N SER A 12 -11.36 1.64 -2.66
CA SER A 12 -12.25 1.58 -1.49
C SER A 12 -11.53 1.07 -0.25
N ILE A 13 -10.83 -0.06 -0.34
CA ILE A 13 -10.10 -0.62 0.81
C ILE A 13 -8.97 0.31 1.24
N GLY A 14 -8.14 0.80 0.31
CA GLY A 14 -7.04 1.71 0.64
C GLY A 14 -7.49 2.98 1.36
N THR A 15 -8.60 3.59 0.91
CA THR A 15 -9.15 4.79 1.56
C THR A 15 -9.74 4.49 2.94
N GLN A 16 -10.38 3.33 3.12
CA GLN A 16 -10.86 2.88 4.43
C GLN A 16 -9.69 2.59 5.38
N THR A 17 -8.61 1.97 4.89
CA THR A 17 -7.37 1.78 5.65
C THR A 17 -6.79 3.11 6.11
N LEU A 18 -6.73 4.12 5.23
CA LEU A 18 -6.29 5.46 5.60
C LEU A 18 -7.19 6.09 6.67
N ASN A 19 -8.52 5.90 6.60
CA ASN A 19 -9.44 6.35 7.66
C ASN A 19 -9.07 5.74 9.02
N VAL A 20 -8.78 4.43 9.07
CA VAL A 20 -8.36 3.74 10.30
C VAL A 20 -7.03 4.27 10.82
N ILE A 21 -6.06 4.52 9.91
CA ILE A 21 -4.76 5.07 10.29
C ILE A 21 -4.89 6.48 10.87
N ARG A 22 -5.75 7.35 10.32
CA ARG A 22 -6.01 8.68 10.90
C ARG A 22 -6.48 8.61 12.35
N GLN A 23 -7.35 7.66 12.65
CA GLN A 23 -7.91 7.47 13.99
C GLN A 23 -6.93 6.83 14.97
N ASN A 24 -5.80 6.30 14.47
CA ASN A 24 -4.79 5.57 15.26
C ASN A 24 -3.38 6.05 14.91
N SER A 25 -3.21 7.35 14.68
CA SER A 25 -1.95 7.97 14.23
C SER A 25 -0.81 7.89 15.26
N ASP A 26 -1.15 7.63 16.53
CA ASP A 26 -0.23 7.31 17.62
C ASP A 26 0.41 5.91 17.48
N LYS A 27 -0.28 4.99 16.77
CA LYS A 27 0.12 3.58 16.63
C LYS A 27 0.58 3.23 15.23
N LEU A 28 0.02 3.87 14.20
CA LEU A 28 0.22 3.53 12.80
C LEU A 28 0.82 4.70 12.03
N LYS A 29 1.79 4.42 11.16
CA LYS A 29 2.39 5.39 10.27
C LYS A 29 2.37 4.89 8.83
N VAL A 30 1.79 5.66 7.92
CA VAL A 30 1.91 5.39 6.48
C VAL A 30 3.35 5.64 6.06
N VAL A 31 3.98 4.64 5.45
CA VAL A 31 5.34 4.78 4.88
C VAL A 31 5.34 4.71 3.36
N SER A 32 4.34 4.06 2.76
CA SER A 32 4.23 3.91 1.31
C SER A 32 2.79 3.96 0.83
N LEU A 33 2.53 4.71 -0.24
CA LEU A 33 1.24 4.77 -0.93
C LEU A 33 1.41 4.47 -2.41
N VAL A 34 0.77 3.40 -2.90
CA VAL A 34 0.75 3.10 -4.33
C VAL A 34 -0.68 3.15 -4.83
N ALA A 35 -0.92 3.81 -5.96
CA ALA A 35 -2.19 3.82 -6.66
C ALA A 35 -2.02 3.31 -8.09
N TYR A 36 -3.11 2.97 -8.76
CA TYR A 36 -3.03 2.56 -10.16
C TYR A 36 -2.77 3.76 -11.08
N ALA A 37 -3.75 4.68 -11.19
CA ALA A 37 -3.69 5.82 -12.10
C ALA A 37 -4.26 7.14 -11.53
N ASN A 38 -4.87 7.14 -10.34
CA ASN A 38 -5.52 8.34 -9.79
C ASN A 38 -4.49 9.25 -9.09
N GLU A 39 -3.75 10.02 -9.90
CA GLU A 39 -2.69 10.92 -9.45
C GLU A 39 -3.19 12.01 -8.49
N THR A 40 -4.32 12.66 -8.82
CA THR A 40 -4.89 13.74 -7.98
C THR A 40 -5.16 13.23 -6.56
N ARG A 41 -5.84 12.10 -6.43
CA ARG A 41 -6.15 11.54 -5.12
C ARG A 41 -4.90 11.02 -4.41
N LEU A 42 -3.94 10.45 -5.14
CA LEU A 42 -2.66 10.05 -4.54
C LEU A 42 -1.92 11.28 -3.99
N ALA A 43 -1.89 12.40 -4.72
CA ALA A 43 -1.25 13.64 -4.27
C ALA A 43 -1.89 14.19 -2.99
N GLU A 44 -3.22 14.19 -2.89
CA GLU A 44 -3.94 14.55 -1.66
C GLU A 44 -3.51 13.65 -0.48
N GLN A 45 -3.42 12.34 -0.70
CA GLN A 45 -2.98 11.40 0.33
C GLN A 45 -1.51 11.60 0.70
N VAL A 46 -0.64 11.92 -0.26
CA VAL A 46 0.78 12.20 -0.01
C VAL A 46 0.95 13.47 0.82
N GLN A 47 0.18 14.52 0.51
CA GLN A 47 0.17 15.75 1.29
C GLN A 47 -0.31 15.51 2.73
N GLU A 48 -1.33 14.66 2.91
CA GLU A 48 -1.87 14.34 4.22
C GLU A 48 -0.92 13.48 5.07
N PHE A 49 -0.40 12.40 4.50
CA PHE A 49 0.31 11.37 5.27
C PHE A 49 1.84 11.46 5.19
N ALA A 50 2.37 12.30 4.30
CA ALA A 50 3.80 12.46 4.05
C ALA A 50 4.58 11.12 4.01
N PRO A 51 4.16 10.16 3.17
CA PRO A 51 4.81 8.86 3.08
C PRO A 51 6.25 8.99 2.57
N ARG A 52 7.10 8.03 2.94
CA ARG A 52 8.48 7.96 2.44
C ARG A 52 8.53 7.61 0.95
N TYR A 53 7.56 6.83 0.48
CA TYR A 53 7.49 6.38 -0.91
C TYR A 53 6.06 6.54 -1.45
N HIS A 54 5.92 6.95 -2.70
CA HIS A 54 4.66 6.90 -3.41
C HIS A 54 4.88 6.67 -4.90
N ALA A 55 3.94 6.00 -5.55
CA ALA A 55 4.04 5.67 -6.97
C ALA A 55 2.67 5.44 -7.61
N LEU A 56 2.62 5.56 -8.93
CA LEU A 56 1.50 5.19 -9.78
C LEU A 56 1.90 4.03 -10.67
N ILE A 57 1.18 2.90 -10.58
CA ILE A 57 1.46 1.71 -11.41
C ILE A 57 1.40 2.06 -12.90
N SER A 58 0.46 2.91 -13.33
CA SER A 58 0.33 3.31 -14.74
C SER A 58 1.49 4.15 -15.27
N ARG A 59 2.34 4.70 -14.39
CA ARG A 59 3.46 5.58 -14.73
C ARG A 59 4.80 4.91 -14.43
N ASP A 60 4.91 4.27 -13.27
CA ASP A 60 6.15 3.75 -12.69
C ASP A 60 6.29 2.22 -12.88
N GLY A 61 5.26 1.56 -13.44
CA GLY A 61 5.23 0.12 -13.64
C GLY A 61 4.87 -0.67 -12.39
N GLU A 62 4.72 -1.99 -12.52
CA GLU A 62 4.32 -2.87 -11.41
C GLU A 62 5.43 -3.07 -10.37
N ASP A 63 6.69 -2.88 -10.74
CA ASP A 63 7.85 -3.00 -9.85
C ASP A 63 7.78 -2.04 -8.64
N CYS A 64 7.07 -0.92 -8.78
CA CYS A 64 6.85 0.02 -7.67
C CYS A 64 6.14 -0.64 -6.47
N LEU A 65 5.37 -1.71 -6.68
CA LEU A 65 4.68 -2.45 -5.62
C LEU A 65 5.69 -3.15 -4.69
N VAL A 66 6.78 -3.68 -5.25
CA VAL A 66 7.84 -4.32 -4.48
C VAL A 66 8.65 -3.27 -3.72
N GLU A 67 8.98 -2.13 -4.34
CA GLU A 67 9.68 -1.04 -3.67
C GLU A 67 8.87 -0.48 -2.49
N ALA A 68 7.56 -0.35 -2.66
CA ALA A 68 6.68 0.19 -1.63
C ALA A 68 6.68 -0.63 -0.33
N VAL A 69 6.79 -1.95 -0.41
CA VAL A 69 6.72 -2.81 0.79
C VAL A 69 8.03 -2.87 1.58
N LYS A 70 9.18 -2.49 0.99
CA LYS A 70 10.51 -2.61 1.63
C LYS A 70 10.66 -1.82 2.93
N PHE A 71 9.84 -0.80 3.14
CA PHE A 71 9.93 0.09 4.29
C PHE A 71 8.89 -0.19 5.38
N ALA A 72 8.03 -1.19 5.17
CA ALA A 72 6.85 -1.44 5.99
C ALA A 72 7.03 -2.64 6.94
N ASP A 73 6.36 -2.56 8.09
CA ASP A 73 6.17 -3.69 8.99
C ASP A 73 4.93 -4.50 8.58
N ILE A 74 3.94 -3.84 7.96
CA ILE A 74 2.73 -4.44 7.42
C ILE A 74 2.39 -3.86 6.03
N ALA A 75 2.06 -4.75 5.09
CA ALA A 75 1.61 -4.41 3.75
C ALA A 75 0.11 -4.70 3.59
N VAL A 76 -0.67 -3.66 3.27
CA VAL A 76 -2.08 -3.78 2.92
C VAL A 76 -2.21 -3.94 1.42
N ILE A 77 -2.70 -5.10 0.99
CA ILE A 77 -2.87 -5.47 -0.41
C ILE A 77 -4.32 -5.18 -0.83
N ALA A 78 -4.53 -4.00 -1.40
CA ALA A 78 -5.82 -3.47 -1.85
C ALA A 78 -5.89 -3.27 -3.38
N THR A 79 -4.98 -3.88 -4.12
CA THR A 79 -4.99 -3.93 -5.59
C THR A 79 -5.97 -4.97 -6.11
N ARG A 80 -6.44 -4.85 -7.35
CA ARG A 80 -7.27 -5.87 -8.01
C ARG A 80 -6.39 -6.90 -8.72
N GLY A 81 -6.90 -8.13 -8.85
CA GLY A 81 -6.21 -9.20 -9.57
C GLY A 81 -4.92 -9.67 -8.88
N ILE A 82 -3.99 -10.19 -9.68
CA ILE A 82 -2.75 -10.83 -9.22
C ILE A 82 -1.52 -9.90 -9.26
N VAL A 83 -1.71 -8.62 -9.60
CA VAL A 83 -0.64 -7.64 -9.83
C VAL A 83 0.31 -7.49 -8.64
N ALA A 84 -0.20 -7.65 -7.41
CA ALA A 84 0.60 -7.53 -6.19
C ALA A 84 1.32 -8.82 -5.79
N LEU A 85 1.19 -9.92 -6.55
CA LEU A 85 1.84 -11.19 -6.22
C LEU A 85 3.36 -11.06 -6.01
N PRO A 86 4.13 -10.34 -6.85
CA PRO A 86 5.56 -10.14 -6.60
C PRO A 86 5.84 -9.46 -5.25
N ALA A 87 5.03 -8.45 -4.88
CA ALA A 87 5.15 -7.74 -3.61
C ALA A 87 4.76 -8.63 -2.41
N VAL A 88 3.72 -9.46 -2.55
CA VAL A 88 3.31 -10.45 -1.56
C VAL A 88 4.42 -11.48 -1.33
N MET A 89 4.99 -12.01 -2.41
CA MET A 89 6.13 -12.93 -2.35
C MET A 89 7.35 -12.28 -1.70
N TYR A 90 7.58 -10.99 -1.92
CA TYR A 90 8.62 -10.24 -1.22
C TYR A 90 8.34 -10.16 0.28
N CYS A 91 7.10 -9.83 0.67
CA CYS A 91 6.70 -9.73 2.08
C CYS A 91 6.91 -11.05 2.82
N LEU A 92 6.48 -12.18 2.24
CA LEU A 92 6.66 -13.52 2.82
C LEU A 92 8.14 -13.86 3.04
N ARG A 93 9.02 -13.51 2.08
CA ARG A 93 10.46 -13.77 2.21
C ARG A 93 11.16 -12.90 3.26
N HIS A 94 10.56 -11.75 3.63
CA HIS A 94 11.18 -10.76 4.51
C HIS A 94 10.44 -10.60 5.86
N ASN A 95 9.53 -11.52 6.19
CA ASN A 95 8.73 -11.47 7.43
C ASN A 95 7.96 -10.14 7.61
N ILE A 96 7.38 -9.63 6.52
CA ILE A 96 6.48 -8.46 6.56
C ILE A 96 5.06 -8.99 6.71
N ASP A 97 4.30 -8.46 7.68
CA ASP A 97 2.91 -8.83 7.90
C ASP A 97 2.07 -8.47 6.66
N ILE A 98 1.17 -9.36 6.24
CA ILE A 98 0.34 -9.12 5.05
C ILE A 98 -1.13 -9.01 5.47
N ALA A 99 -1.75 -7.87 5.17
CA ALA A 99 -3.18 -7.67 5.25
C ALA A 99 -3.78 -7.76 3.83
N LEU A 100 -4.19 -8.97 3.46
CA LEU A 100 -4.80 -9.26 2.16
C LEU A 100 -6.28 -8.88 2.13
N ALA A 101 -6.67 -8.05 1.16
CA ALA A 101 -8.07 -7.71 0.91
C ALA A 101 -8.59 -8.22 -0.44
N ASN A 102 -7.71 -8.73 -1.31
CA ASN A 102 -8.07 -9.32 -2.60
C ASN A 102 -8.03 -10.85 -2.54
N LYS A 103 -9.13 -11.50 -2.90
CA LYS A 103 -9.26 -12.96 -2.89
C LYS A 103 -8.43 -13.63 -4.00
N GLU A 104 -8.20 -12.92 -5.09
CA GLU A 104 -7.53 -13.40 -6.30
C GLU A 104 -6.05 -13.72 -6.08
N THR A 105 -5.44 -13.21 -5.00
CA THR A 105 -4.05 -13.58 -4.65
C THR A 105 -3.96 -14.94 -3.95
N LEU A 106 -5.08 -15.47 -3.45
CA LEU A 106 -5.14 -16.76 -2.74
C LEU A 106 -5.67 -17.91 -3.62
N VAL A 107 -6.21 -17.61 -4.80
CA VAL A 107 -6.84 -18.58 -5.72
C VAL A 107 -5.98 -18.72 -6.97
#